data_AF-A0A2N5W210-F1
#
_entry.id   AF-A0A2N5W210-F1
#
_cell.length_a   1.000
_cell.length_b   1.000
_cell.length_c   1.000
_cell.angle_alpha   90.00
_cell.angle_beta   90.00
_cell.angle_gamma   90.00
#
_symmetry.space_group_name_H-M   'P 1'
#
loop_
_entity.id
_entity.type
_entity.pdbx_description
1 polymer ?
#
loop_
_entity_poly.entity_id
_entity_poly.type
_entity_poly.pdbx_seq_one_letter_code
_entity_poly.pdbx_strand_id
1 'polypeptide(L)'
;MSSLRQRLLTIPRTSSAAPSRRYASSNLKVPPKLNDLSQKAASLATQYGAKLPELSGKLGKRMNGLLGSYSEPLAHNYQFTKEVLKQVYMKENLAPPKVEQVKAAYRELAANASSLLFWRQALESGDWKRLAVYGIEAVGLFSIGEMIGRRHIVGYKLD
;
A
#
# COMPACT_ATOMS: atom_id res chain seq x y z
N MET A 1 47.63 15.95 5.53
CA MET A 1 46.66 17.07 5.56
C MET A 1 46.28 17.34 4.11
N SER A 2 45.22 16.71 3.59
CA SER A 2 43.80 17.09 3.68
C SER A 2 43.32 17.78 2.40
N SER A 3 42.37 17.14 1.71
CA SER A 3 41.25 17.71 0.93
C SER A 3 41.03 17.07 -0.45
N LEU A 4 40.67 15.77 -0.46
CA LEU A 4 40.02 15.17 -1.62
C LEU A 4 38.51 15.46 -1.58
N ARG A 5 38.16 16.53 -2.31
CA ARG A 5 36.92 16.79 -3.06
C ARG A 5 35.66 16.02 -2.64
N GLN A 6 34.77 16.75 -1.97
CA GLN A 6 33.35 16.46 -1.88
C GLN A 6 32.72 16.56 -3.28
N ARG A 7 32.37 15.43 -3.90
CA ARG A 7 31.45 15.39 -5.06
C ARG A 7 30.01 15.31 -4.53
N LEU A 8 29.39 16.48 -4.37
CA LEU A 8 27.94 16.62 -4.18
C LEU A 8 27.22 16.27 -5.50
N LEU A 9 26.41 15.22 -5.48
CA LEU A 9 25.48 14.90 -6.56
C LEU A 9 24.20 15.73 -6.36
N THR A 10 24.12 16.87 -7.05
CA THR A 10 22.89 17.67 -7.14
C THR A 10 21.91 16.97 -8.07
N ILE A 11 20.81 16.45 -7.51
CA ILE A 11 19.71 15.86 -8.28
C ILE A 11 18.73 16.98 -8.66
N PRO A 12 18.43 17.23 -9.95
CA PRO A 12 17.41 18.19 -10.34
C PRO A 12 16.00 17.63 -10.05
N ARG A 13 15.23 18.32 -9.21
CA ARG A 13 13.79 18.08 -9.02
C ARG A 13 13.02 18.82 -10.11
N THR A 14 12.48 18.11 -11.09
CA THR A 14 11.49 18.67 -12.02
C THR A 14 10.15 18.81 -11.31
N SER A 15 9.78 20.05 -10.99
CA SER A 15 8.43 20.41 -10.51
C SER A 15 7.47 20.40 -11.69
N SER A 16 6.64 19.36 -11.80
CA SER A 16 5.51 19.35 -12.74
C SER A 16 4.29 19.90 -12.01
N ALA A 17 3.97 21.18 -12.23
CA ALA A 17 2.73 21.79 -11.79
C ALA A 17 1.62 21.45 -12.79
N ALA A 18 0.60 20.71 -12.36
CA ALA A 18 -0.58 20.44 -13.16
C ALA A 18 -1.38 21.74 -13.40
N PRO A 19 -1.92 21.99 -14.62
CA PRO A 19 -2.68 23.19 -14.91
C PRO A 19 -4.03 23.18 -14.18
N SER A 20 -4.31 24.24 -13.44
CA SER A 20 -5.60 24.48 -12.78
C SER A 20 -6.64 24.86 -13.84
N ARG A 21 -7.63 23.98 -14.10
CA ARG A 21 -8.79 24.32 -14.93
C ARG A 21 -9.66 25.35 -14.19
N ARG A 22 -9.66 26.59 -14.64
CA ARG A 22 -10.66 27.61 -14.26
C ARG A 22 -11.93 27.37 -15.08
N TYR A 23 -13.03 27.04 -14.41
CA TYR A 23 -14.35 27.03 -15.03
C TYR A 23 -14.84 28.47 -15.18
N ALA A 24 -15.26 28.83 -16.39
CA ALA A 24 -15.81 30.13 -16.73
C ALA A 24 -17.15 30.33 -15.98
N SER A 25 -17.25 31.35 -15.14
CA SER A 25 -18.50 31.73 -14.47
C SER A 25 -19.40 32.48 -15.45
N SER A 26 -20.50 31.86 -15.86
CA SER A 26 -21.63 32.58 -16.44
C SER A 26 -22.39 33.33 -15.34
N ASN A 27 -22.67 34.61 -15.55
CA ASN A 27 -23.51 35.47 -14.70
C ASN A 27 -24.90 34.82 -14.52
N LEU A 28 -25.11 34.11 -13.42
CA LEU A 28 -26.44 33.69 -12.97
C LEU A 28 -27.00 34.79 -12.05
N LYS A 29 -28.12 35.38 -12.45
CA LYS A 29 -28.90 36.29 -11.60
C LYS A 29 -29.45 35.48 -10.42
N VAL A 30 -28.84 35.63 -9.24
CA VAL A 30 -29.20 34.89 -8.04
C VAL A 30 -30.46 35.50 -7.39
N PRO A 31 -31.50 34.70 -7.07
CA PRO A 31 -32.70 35.19 -6.41
C PRO A 31 -32.40 35.68 -4.97
N PRO A 32 -33.11 36.71 -4.46
CA PRO A 32 -32.79 37.36 -3.18
C PRO A 32 -32.84 36.43 -1.95
N LYS A 33 -33.59 35.32 -2.01
CA LYS A 33 -33.68 34.32 -0.94
C LYS A 33 -32.43 33.43 -0.78
N LEU A 34 -31.56 33.39 -1.79
CA LEU A 34 -30.30 32.65 -1.71
C LEU A 34 -29.24 33.40 -0.88
N ASN A 35 -29.32 34.74 -0.84
CA ASN A 35 -28.41 35.56 -0.05
C ASN A 35 -28.62 35.34 1.46
N ASP A 36 -29.87 35.22 1.92
CA ASP A 36 -30.17 34.97 3.33
C ASP A 36 -29.73 33.58 3.79
N LEU A 37 -29.87 32.57 2.94
CA LEU A 37 -29.39 31.21 3.22
C LEU A 37 -27.86 31.13 3.16
N SER A 38 -27.24 31.85 2.23
CA SER A 38 -25.78 31.97 2.16
C SER A 38 -25.21 32.71 3.38
N GLN A 39 -25.89 33.74 3.90
CA GLN A 39 -25.48 34.45 5.10
C GLN A 39 -25.68 33.62 6.38
N LYS A 40 -26.75 32.81 6.47
CA LYS A 40 -26.92 31.83 7.55
C LYS A 40 -25.90 30.69 7.48
N ALA A 41 -25.59 30.19 6.29
CA ALA A 41 -24.56 29.17 6.08
C ALA A 41 -23.16 29.74 6.37
N ALA A 42 -22.87 30.97 5.96
CA ALA A 42 -21.59 31.63 6.24
C ALA A 42 -21.42 31.94 7.74
N SER A 43 -22.48 32.33 8.45
CA SER A 43 -22.42 32.58 9.90
C SER A 43 -22.32 31.28 10.72
N LEU A 44 -22.92 30.18 10.26
CA LEU A 44 -22.70 28.84 10.85
C LEU A 44 -21.29 28.32 10.51
N ALA A 45 -20.83 28.47 9.27
CA ALA A 45 -19.49 28.07 8.86
C ALA A 45 -18.39 28.89 9.56
N THR A 46 -18.62 30.16 9.90
CA THR A 46 -17.69 30.94 10.74
C THR A 46 -17.79 30.56 12.21
N GLN A 47 -18.96 30.24 12.75
CA GLN A 47 -19.08 29.78 14.14
C GLN A 47 -18.46 28.40 14.39
N TYR A 48 -18.67 27.45 13.48
CA TYR A 48 -18.06 26.12 13.55
C TYR A 48 -16.63 26.11 13.00
N GLY A 49 -16.35 26.88 11.95
CA GLY A 49 -15.04 27.03 11.32
C GLY A 49 -14.05 27.87 12.12
N ALA A 50 -14.47 28.81 12.98
CA ALA A 50 -13.57 29.51 13.90
C ALA A 50 -13.20 28.66 15.12
N LYS A 51 -14.06 27.70 15.48
CA LYS A 51 -13.81 26.74 16.57
C LYS A 51 -13.09 25.48 16.10
N LEU A 52 -13.09 25.20 14.80
CA LEU A 52 -12.42 24.05 14.19
C LEU A 52 -10.88 24.09 14.34
N PRO A 53 -10.18 25.22 14.15
CA PRO A 53 -8.74 25.34 14.40
C PRO A 53 -8.39 25.13 15.87
N GLU A 54 -9.21 25.66 16.78
CA GLU A 54 -9.00 25.45 18.22
C GLU A 54 -9.30 24.02 18.66
N LEU A 55 -10.37 23.41 18.14
CA LEU A 55 -10.77 22.05 18.48
C LEU A 55 -9.81 21.03 17.84
N SER A 56 -9.41 21.25 16.58
CA SER A 56 -8.36 20.49 15.88
C SER A 56 -7.01 20.64 16.58
N GLY A 57 -6.66 21.85 17.03
CA GLY A 57 -5.46 22.11 17.80
C GLY A 57 -5.49 21.45 19.19
N LYS A 58 -6.64 21.45 19.88
CA LYS A 58 -6.80 20.83 21.21
C LYS A 58 -6.89 19.29 21.12
N LEU A 59 -7.56 18.73 20.12
CA LEU A 59 -7.56 17.27 19.83
C LEU A 59 -6.19 16.81 19.36
N GLY A 60 -5.57 17.54 18.43
CA GLY A 60 -4.23 17.27 17.93
C GLY A 60 -3.19 17.31 19.06
N LYS A 61 -3.23 18.31 19.95
CA LYS A 61 -2.33 18.41 21.11
C LYS A 61 -2.60 17.32 22.17
N ARG A 62 -3.85 16.90 22.40
CA ARG A 62 -4.16 15.81 23.33
C ARG A 62 -3.81 14.42 22.77
N MET A 63 -4.02 14.18 21.49
CA MET A 63 -3.57 12.96 20.81
C MET A 63 -2.04 12.92 20.73
N ASN A 64 -1.38 14.04 20.46
CA ASN A 64 0.09 14.14 20.49
C ASN A 64 0.66 14.01 21.91
N GLY A 65 -0.04 14.49 22.94
CA GLY A 65 0.39 14.35 24.34
C GLY A 65 0.24 12.93 24.91
N LEU A 66 -0.68 12.11 24.37
CA LEU A 66 -0.93 10.74 24.82
C LEU A 66 -0.30 9.65 23.92
N LEU A 67 -0.19 9.88 22.61
CA LEU A 67 0.50 8.97 21.68
C LEU A 67 1.91 9.43 21.30
N GLY A 68 2.31 10.69 21.54
CA GLY A 68 3.57 11.24 21.03
C GLY A 68 4.81 10.56 21.58
N SER A 69 4.82 10.17 22.86
CA SER A 69 5.98 9.53 23.50
C SER A 69 6.17 8.05 23.13
N TYR A 70 5.13 7.36 22.67
CA TYR A 70 5.18 5.92 22.30
C TYR A 70 5.08 5.65 20.79
N SER A 71 4.53 6.59 20.03
CA SER A 71 4.49 6.49 18.56
C SER A 71 5.84 6.72 17.91
N GLU A 72 6.74 7.47 18.56
CA GLU A 72 8.09 7.75 18.04
C GLU A 72 8.96 6.49 17.89
N PRO A 73 9.09 5.59 18.89
CA PRO A 73 9.83 4.34 18.70
C PRO A 73 9.14 3.36 17.74
N LEU A 74 7.81 3.29 17.73
CA LEU A 74 7.08 2.42 16.81
C LEU A 74 7.19 2.89 15.35
N ALA A 75 7.08 4.21 15.12
CA ALA A 75 7.26 4.81 13.82
C ALA A 75 8.69 4.59 13.32
N HIS A 76 9.70 4.78 14.18
CA HIS A 76 11.09 4.53 13.81
C HIS A 76 11.34 3.07 13.43
N ASN A 77 10.88 2.12 14.27
CA ASN A 77 11.01 0.69 14.02
C ASN A 77 10.29 0.26 12.73
N TYR A 78 9.13 0.86 12.45
CA TYR A 78 8.42 0.64 11.20
C TYR A 78 9.20 1.15 9.98
N GLN A 79 9.76 2.36 10.04
CA GLN A 79 10.56 2.89 8.92
C GLN A 79 11.81 2.05 8.66
N PHE A 80 12.53 1.66 9.72
CA PHE A 80 13.68 0.77 9.60
C PHE A 80 13.29 -0.57 8.96
N THR A 81 12.24 -1.21 9.50
CA THR A 81 11.73 -2.50 8.98
C THR A 81 11.31 -2.38 7.52
N LYS A 82 10.67 -1.28 7.13
CA LYS A 82 10.27 -1.01 5.75
C LYS A 82 11.47 -0.90 4.81
N GLU A 83 12.52 -0.18 5.20
CA GLU A 83 13.73 -0.06 4.37
C GLU A 83 14.48 -1.39 4.26
N VAL A 84 14.54 -2.17 5.34
CA VAL A 84 15.08 -3.54 5.30
C VAL A 84 14.27 -4.42 4.36
N LEU A 85 12.94 -4.41 4.46
CA LEU A 85 12.05 -5.15 3.55
C LEU A 85 12.26 -4.74 2.10
N LYS A 86 12.42 -3.44 1.82
CA LYS A 86 12.66 -2.93 0.47
C LYS A 86 13.99 -3.45 -0.10
N GLN A 87 15.05 -3.45 0.72
CA GLN A 87 16.34 -3.99 0.30
C GLN A 87 16.25 -5.49 -0.01
N VAL A 88 15.59 -6.26 0.85
CA VAL A 88 15.35 -7.69 0.62
C VAL A 88 14.53 -7.90 -0.65
N TYR A 89 13.48 -7.10 -0.87
CA TYR A 89 12.66 -7.19 -2.07
C TYR A 89 13.47 -7.02 -3.36
N MET A 90 14.34 -6.01 -3.41
CA MET A 90 15.18 -5.77 -4.58
C MET A 90 16.28 -6.81 -4.73
N LYS A 91 16.91 -7.23 -3.61
CA LYS A 91 18.02 -8.18 -3.62
C LYS A 91 17.57 -9.60 -3.98
N GLU A 92 16.45 -10.04 -3.41
CA GLU A 92 15.88 -11.38 -3.61
C GLU A 92 15.03 -11.48 -4.89
N ASN A 93 15.02 -10.42 -5.72
CA ASN A 93 14.22 -10.36 -6.94
C ASN A 93 12.76 -10.83 -6.72
N LEU A 94 12.12 -10.36 -5.64
CA LEU A 94 10.71 -10.66 -5.36
C LEU A 94 9.74 -9.93 -6.32
N ALA A 95 10.28 -9.32 -7.37
CA ALA A 95 9.51 -8.86 -8.49
C ALA A 95 8.80 -10.04 -9.17
N PRO A 96 7.57 -9.84 -9.67
CA PRO A 96 6.88 -10.90 -10.39
C PRO A 96 7.76 -11.39 -11.57
N PRO A 97 7.91 -12.71 -11.73
CA PRO A 97 8.77 -13.28 -12.76
C PRO A 97 8.29 -12.91 -14.16
N LYS A 98 9.19 -12.98 -15.14
CA LYS A 98 8.84 -12.72 -16.54
C LYS A 98 7.83 -13.78 -17.01
N VAL A 99 6.91 -13.38 -17.88
CA VAL A 99 5.88 -14.27 -18.44
C VAL A 99 6.49 -15.55 -19.06
N GLU A 100 7.65 -15.43 -19.70
CA GLU A 100 8.36 -16.58 -20.28
C GLU A 100 8.88 -17.56 -19.23
N GLN A 101 9.30 -17.09 -18.06
CA GLN A 101 9.70 -17.95 -16.94
C GLN A 101 8.50 -18.72 -16.38
N VAL A 102 7.34 -18.06 -16.27
CA VAL A 102 6.10 -18.71 -15.84
C VAL A 102 5.70 -19.81 -16.83
N LYS A 103 5.71 -19.51 -18.14
CA LYS A 103 5.42 -20.50 -19.19
C LYS A 103 6.39 -21.68 -19.14
N ALA A 104 7.69 -21.41 -18.97
CA ALA A 104 8.71 -22.45 -18.87
C ALA A 104 8.46 -23.36 -17.67
N ALA A 105 8.21 -22.78 -16.49
CA ALA A 105 7.89 -23.54 -15.29
C ALA A 105 6.65 -24.43 -15.49
N TYR A 106 5.57 -23.90 -16.08
CA TYR A 106 4.38 -24.72 -16.36
C TYR A 106 4.65 -25.89 -17.30
N ARG A 107 5.46 -25.70 -18.34
CA ARG A 107 5.85 -26.78 -19.26
C ARG A 107 6.67 -27.86 -18.54
N GLU A 108 7.61 -27.45 -17.70
CA GLU A 108 8.44 -28.36 -16.90
C GLU A 108 7.59 -29.13 -15.90
N LEU A 109 6.68 -28.46 -15.18
CA LEU A 109 5.74 -29.11 -14.26
C LEU A 109 4.86 -30.12 -14.99
N ALA A 110 4.31 -29.77 -16.15
CA ALA A 110 3.48 -30.68 -16.94
C ALA A 110 4.27 -31.91 -17.40
N ALA A 111 5.51 -31.72 -17.87
CA ALA A 111 6.38 -32.82 -18.27
C ALA A 111 6.68 -33.75 -17.08
N ASN A 112 7.08 -33.19 -15.93
CA ASN A 112 7.42 -33.96 -14.74
C ASN A 112 6.20 -34.70 -14.16
N ALA A 113 5.03 -34.04 -14.12
CA ALA A 113 3.79 -34.64 -13.62
C ALA A 113 3.33 -35.85 -14.46
N SER A 114 3.57 -35.82 -15.78
CA SER A 114 3.25 -36.94 -16.68
C SER A 114 4.24 -38.10 -16.61
N SER A 115 5.40 -37.91 -15.98
CA SER A 115 6.48 -38.90 -15.97
C SER A 115 6.42 -39.82 -14.74
N LEU A 116 6.35 -41.13 -14.97
CA LEU A 116 6.34 -42.12 -13.89
C LEU A 116 7.67 -42.18 -13.13
N LEU A 117 8.79 -41.90 -13.80
CA LEU A 117 10.11 -41.90 -13.18
C LEU A 117 10.26 -40.79 -12.14
N PHE A 118 9.70 -39.61 -12.38
CA PHE A 118 9.70 -38.51 -11.41
C PHE A 118 9.00 -38.92 -10.11
N TRP A 119 7.82 -39.52 -10.21
CA TRP A 119 7.06 -39.97 -9.04
C TRP A 119 7.76 -41.09 -8.29
N ARG A 120 8.36 -42.04 -9.01
CA ARG A 120 9.16 -43.11 -8.40
C ARG A 120 10.36 -42.53 -7.65
N GLN A 121 11.11 -41.64 -8.29
CA GLN A 121 12.26 -40.98 -7.68
C GLN A 121 11.85 -40.16 -6.45
N ALA A 122 10.74 -39.42 -6.51
CA ALA A 122 10.25 -38.63 -5.39
C ALA A 122 9.83 -39.48 -4.17
N LEU A 123 9.37 -40.71 -4.42
CA LEU A 123 9.06 -41.67 -3.36
C LEU A 123 10.33 -42.29 -2.76
N GLU A 124 11.27 -42.70 -3.61
CA GLU A 124 12.54 -43.31 -3.19
C GLU A 124 13.45 -42.30 -2.46
N SER A 125 13.49 -41.04 -2.89
CA SER A 125 14.28 -39.97 -2.26
C SER A 125 13.63 -39.37 -1.01
N GLY A 126 12.32 -39.57 -0.83
CA GLY A 126 11.55 -38.91 0.22
C GLY A 126 11.12 -37.47 -0.11
N ASP A 127 11.38 -36.97 -1.32
CA ASP A 127 10.99 -35.62 -1.77
C ASP A 127 9.47 -35.41 -1.81
N TRP A 128 8.69 -36.49 -1.82
CA TRP A 128 7.23 -36.42 -1.71
C TRP A 128 6.76 -35.62 -0.48
N LYS A 129 7.54 -35.62 0.62
CA LYS A 129 7.22 -34.82 1.82
C LYS A 129 7.29 -33.32 1.53
N ARG A 130 8.31 -32.89 0.78
CA ARG A 130 8.46 -31.49 0.36
C ARG A 130 7.35 -31.09 -0.60
N LEU A 131 7.00 -31.98 -1.52
CA LEU A 131 5.87 -31.77 -2.43
C LEU A 131 4.54 -31.64 -1.67
N ALA A 132 4.34 -32.42 -0.61
CA ALA A 132 3.17 -32.32 0.25
C ALA A 132 3.10 -30.97 0.98
N VAL A 133 4.23 -30.51 1.55
CA VAL A 133 4.32 -29.17 2.16
C VAL A 133 4.00 -28.08 1.13
N TYR A 134 4.55 -28.18 -0.08
CA TYR A 134 4.25 -27.24 -1.17
C TYR A 134 2.78 -27.28 -1.60
N GLY A 135 2.14 -28.44 -1.56
CA GLY A 135 0.69 -28.56 -1.78
C GLY A 135 -0.11 -27.79 -0.73
N ILE A 136 0.26 -27.90 0.54
CA ILE A 136 -0.39 -27.16 1.64
C ILE A 136 -0.14 -25.65 1.50
N GLU A 137 1.08 -25.24 1.18
CA GLU A 137 1.42 -23.84 0.93
C GLU A 137 0.62 -23.26 -0.25
N ALA A 138 0.44 -24.03 -1.34
CA ALA A 138 -0.37 -23.61 -2.47
C ALA A 138 -1.84 -23.38 -2.11
N VAL A 139 -2.42 -24.25 -1.26
CA VAL A 139 -3.78 -24.06 -0.72
C VAL A 139 -3.86 -22.82 0.17
N GLY A 140 -2.82 -22.57 0.97
CA GLY A 140 -2.71 -21.35 1.78
C GLY A 140 -2.68 -20.08 0.92
N LEU A 141 -1.82 -20.04 -0.09
CA LEU A 141 -1.73 -18.92 -1.03
C LEU A 141 -3.02 -18.71 -1.82
N PHE A 142 -3.69 -19.79 -2.23
CA PHE A 142 -5.00 -19.72 -2.88
C PHE A 142 -6.04 -19.07 -1.96
N SER A 143 -6.10 -19.50 -0.70
CA SER A 143 -7.03 -18.97 0.29
C SER A 143 -6.78 -17.48 0.58
N ILE A 144 -5.52 -17.05 0.68
CA ILE A 144 -5.14 -15.64 0.80
C ILE A 144 -5.60 -14.85 -0.43
N GLY A 145 -5.39 -15.41 -1.63
CA GLY A 145 -5.87 -14.82 -2.88
C GLY A 145 -7.38 -14.63 -2.88
N GLU A 146 -8.12 -15.62 -2.38
CA GLU A 146 -9.57 -15.47 -2.26
C GLU A 146 -9.97 -14.41 -1.23
N MET A 147 -9.30 -14.32 -0.05
CA MET A 147 -9.53 -13.25 0.94
C MET A 147 -9.36 -11.86 0.33
N ILE A 148 -8.32 -11.68 -0.48
CA ILE A 148 -8.07 -10.42 -1.21
C ILE A 148 -9.18 -10.19 -2.26
N GLY A 149 -9.55 -11.22 -3.03
CA GLY A 149 -10.59 -11.15 -4.06
C GLY A 149 -11.96 -10.77 -3.50
N ARG A 150 -12.34 -11.36 -2.37
CA ARG A 150 -13.60 -11.02 -1.66
C ARG A 150 -13.49 -9.81 -0.73
N ARG A 151 -12.27 -9.27 -0.56
CA ARG A 151 -11.95 -8.13 0.33
C ARG A 151 -12.46 -8.35 1.76
N HIS A 152 -12.47 -9.60 2.22
CA HIS A 152 -12.97 -10.01 3.53
C HIS A 152 -12.11 -11.12 4.12
N ILE A 153 -11.78 -11.01 5.41
CA ILE A 153 -10.82 -11.90 6.07
C ILE A 153 -11.50 -13.15 6.63
N VAL A 154 -12.76 -13.07 7.09
CA VAL A 154 -13.45 -14.19 7.78
C VAL A 154 -14.92 -14.30 7.36
N GLY A 155 -15.30 -15.39 6.67
CA GLY A 155 -16.71 -15.67 6.34
C GLY A 155 -17.32 -14.73 5.29
N TYR A 156 -18.59 -14.97 4.94
CA TYR A 156 -19.39 -14.03 4.15
C TYR A 156 -20.30 -13.25 5.10
N LYS A 157 -20.64 -12.00 4.75
CA LYS A 157 -21.70 -11.30 5.46
C LYS A 157 -23.01 -12.03 5.21
N LEU A 158 -23.61 -12.51 6.30
CA LEU A 158 -24.97 -13.03 6.31
C LEU A 158 -25.86 -11.82 6.57
N ASP A 159 -26.15 -11.07 5.51
CA ASP A 159 -27.20 -10.03 5.51
C ASP A 159 -28.45 -10.60 4.83
#